data_AF-A0A1Z9K9Y3-F1
#
_entry.id   AF-A0A1Z9K9Y3-F1
#
_cell.length_a   1.000
_cell.length_b   1.000
_cell.length_c   1.000
_cell.angle_alpha   90.00
_cell.angle_beta   90.00
_cell.angle_gamma   90.00
#
_symmetry.space_group_name_H-M   'P 1'
#
loop_
_entity.id
_entity.type
_entity.pdbx_description
1 polymer ?
#
loop_
_entity_poly.entity_id
_entity_poly.type
_entity_poly.pdbx_seq_one_letter_code
_entity_poly.pdbx_strand_id
1 'polypeptide(L)'
;MWGNDVNTKPQKNIAVNILVFFILLVFCPEILAEKNFRTPEVIQFANDLSEKSQYQRSEILNVLNSANHRQIVIDNISKPAEKTLSWGEYRDIFLDKARLDNGKIFMKDNHLDLARVEAEFGIPAEIVTAIIGVETRYGKIMGSHPVLDSLATLAFYYPPRSSFFKEELKELFLMTREENLKIDDLKGSYAGAMGMGQFIPSSFRRYAVDFDLDGNRNLWEQPSDSIGSVGNYLYEHGWRRKELVAIEVDGDCGIFSIGDSIESAVFDKLHDCLPKSSDRKNIPSRMVMPLKLAVPGGYKYWAGFWNFSVLMKYNRSDLYAMAVVQLSEAFKKSD
;
A
#
# COMPACT_ATOMS: atom_id res chain seq x y z
N MET A 1 -8.47 47.59 92.42
CA MET A 1 -8.36 48.99 92.00
C MET A 1 -7.58 49.01 90.70
N TRP A 2 -8.23 49.43 89.60
CA TRP A 2 -7.69 50.10 88.39
C TRP A 2 -6.34 49.62 87.83
N GLY A 3 -6.18 49.22 86.57
CA GLY A 3 -7.01 49.33 85.38
C GLY A 3 -6.13 49.26 84.12
N ASN A 4 -6.81 49.11 82.97
CA ASN A 4 -6.48 49.57 81.61
C ASN A 4 -5.25 48.95 80.93
N ASP A 5 -5.49 48.05 79.97
CA ASP A 5 -5.67 48.33 78.52
C ASP A 5 -4.33 48.57 77.82
N VAL A 6 -4.04 47.80 76.77
CA VAL A 6 -3.96 48.32 75.38
C VAL A 6 -4.04 47.14 74.40
N ASN A 7 -4.94 47.35 73.45
CA ASN A 7 -5.28 46.58 72.25
C ASN A 7 -4.15 46.70 71.20
N THR A 8 -3.79 45.63 70.49
CA THR A 8 -3.74 45.55 69.00
C THR A 8 -3.08 44.27 68.47
N LYS A 9 -3.88 43.53 67.70
CA LYS A 9 -3.67 42.30 66.92
C LYS A 9 -2.64 42.43 65.76
N PRO A 10 -2.50 41.45 64.83
CA PRO A 10 -2.08 40.04 64.97
C PRO A 10 -1.10 39.64 63.83
N GLN A 11 -0.48 38.45 63.84
CA GLN A 11 -0.12 37.78 62.57
C GLN A 11 0.02 36.25 62.66
N LYS A 12 -1.05 35.60 62.17
CA LYS A 12 -1.15 34.35 61.38
C LYS A 12 -0.33 33.11 61.79
N ASN A 13 -1.03 32.21 62.48
CA ASN A 13 -0.78 30.77 62.53
C ASN A 13 -1.09 30.11 61.16
N ILE A 14 -0.17 29.28 60.67
CA ILE A 14 -0.45 28.29 59.62
C ILE A 14 -0.68 26.96 60.33
N ALA A 15 -1.94 26.54 60.40
CA ALA A 15 -2.33 25.22 60.88
C ALA A 15 -2.28 24.20 59.73
N VAL A 16 -1.56 23.11 59.96
CA VAL A 16 -1.56 21.90 59.13
C VAL A 16 -2.84 21.13 59.44
N ASN A 17 -3.74 20.97 58.46
CA ASN A 17 -4.92 20.13 58.59
C ASN A 17 -4.74 18.83 57.79
N ILE A 18 -4.77 17.73 58.55
CA ILE A 18 -4.95 16.35 58.11
C ILE A 18 -6.40 16.20 57.62
N LEU A 19 -6.62 15.60 56.44
CA LEU A 19 -7.93 15.08 56.05
C LEU A 19 -7.77 13.67 55.46
N VAL A 20 -8.52 12.75 56.03
CA VAL A 20 -8.57 11.31 55.74
C VAL A 20 -9.83 11.00 54.91
N PHE A 21 -9.62 10.23 53.83
CA PHE A 21 -10.50 9.30 53.09
C PHE A 21 -11.90 9.71 52.57
N PHE A 22 -12.09 9.49 51.26
CA PHE A 22 -13.14 8.62 50.70
C PHE A 22 -12.66 8.06 49.34
N ILE A 23 -12.17 6.82 49.32
CA ILE A 23 -11.94 6.06 48.08
C ILE A 23 -13.23 5.33 47.75
N LEU A 24 -13.99 5.86 46.79
CA LEU A 24 -15.01 5.10 46.08
C LEU A 24 -14.31 4.21 45.05
N LEU A 25 -14.06 2.96 45.43
CA LEU A 25 -13.72 1.89 44.50
C LEU A 25 -14.93 1.62 43.60
N VAL A 26 -15.01 2.35 42.50
CA VAL A 26 -15.81 1.93 41.35
C VAL A 26 -15.09 0.72 40.76
N PHE A 27 -15.48 -0.48 41.20
CA PHE A 27 -15.22 -1.70 40.45
C PHE A 27 -16.02 -1.60 39.15
N CYS A 28 -15.40 -1.04 38.11
CA CYS A 28 -15.81 -1.31 36.74
C CYS A 28 -15.18 -2.65 36.38
N PRO A 29 -15.93 -3.76 36.29
CA PRO A 29 -15.39 -4.90 35.58
C PRO A 29 -15.33 -4.48 34.11
N GLU A 30 -14.17 -4.01 33.66
CA GLU A 30 -13.79 -4.26 32.28
C GLU A 30 -13.75 -5.78 32.16
N ILE A 31 -14.90 -6.38 31.80
CA ILE A 31 -14.89 -7.64 31.10
C ILE A 31 -14.12 -7.30 29.83
N LEU A 32 -12.81 -7.58 29.83
CA LEU A 32 -12.03 -7.63 28.62
C LEU A 32 -12.72 -8.70 27.78
N ALA A 33 -13.63 -8.27 26.92
CA ALA A 33 -14.25 -9.15 25.94
C ALA A 33 -13.08 -9.70 25.13
N GLU A 34 -12.81 -10.99 25.30
CA GLU A 34 -11.76 -11.67 24.57
C GLU A 34 -12.06 -11.45 23.09
N LYS A 35 -11.17 -10.74 22.38
CA LYS A 35 -11.32 -10.49 20.95
C LYS A 35 -11.05 -11.81 20.23
N ASN A 36 -12.09 -12.60 20.08
CA ASN A 36 -12.10 -13.87 19.39
C ASN A 36 -13.09 -13.84 18.22
N PHE A 37 -12.82 -14.63 17.18
CA PHE A 37 -13.64 -14.68 15.98
C PHE A 37 -14.88 -15.58 16.14
N ARG A 38 -15.58 -15.50 17.29
CA ARG A 38 -16.77 -16.32 17.62
C ARG A 38 -18.06 -15.50 17.69
N THR A 39 -18.10 -14.36 17.00
CA THR A 39 -19.23 -13.43 17.02
C THR A 39 -20.35 -13.83 16.04
N PRO A 40 -21.59 -13.34 16.22
CA PRO A 40 -22.66 -13.54 15.23
C PRO A 40 -22.29 -13.06 13.82
N GLU A 41 -21.49 -11.99 13.72
CA GLU A 41 -21.01 -11.45 12.46
C GLU A 41 -20.05 -12.41 11.74
N VAL A 42 -19.16 -13.08 12.49
CA VAL A 42 -18.28 -14.14 11.93
C VAL A 42 -19.10 -15.34 11.48
N ILE A 43 -20.12 -15.72 12.26
CA ILE A 43 -21.05 -16.80 11.87
C ILE A 43 -21.78 -16.45 10.57
N GLN A 44 -22.25 -15.21 10.43
CA GLN A 44 -22.91 -14.77 9.20
C GLN A 44 -21.95 -14.81 8.01
N PHE A 45 -20.72 -14.32 8.16
CA PHE A 45 -19.70 -14.42 7.12
C PHE A 45 -19.47 -15.88 6.68
N ALA A 46 -19.36 -16.81 7.64
CA ALA A 46 -19.19 -18.23 7.33
C ALA A 46 -20.40 -18.84 6.61
N ASN A 47 -21.63 -18.43 6.97
CA ASN A 47 -22.84 -18.84 6.25
C ASN A 47 -22.79 -18.33 4.79
N ASP A 48 -22.57 -17.03 4.60
CA ASP A 48 -22.57 -16.37 3.29
C ASP A 48 -21.50 -16.97 2.35
N LEU A 49 -20.30 -17.23 2.86
CA LEU A 49 -19.24 -17.87 2.09
C LEU A 49 -19.57 -19.34 1.78
N SER A 50 -20.15 -20.08 2.72
CA SER A 50 -20.54 -21.48 2.47
C SER A 50 -21.64 -21.63 1.42
N GLU A 51 -22.57 -20.68 1.32
CA GLU A 51 -23.62 -20.68 0.30
C GLU A 51 -23.09 -20.40 -1.11
N LYS A 52 -21.96 -19.68 -1.22
CA LYS A 52 -21.41 -19.18 -2.49
C LYS A 52 -20.14 -19.92 -2.93
N SER A 53 -19.72 -20.94 -2.20
CA SER A 53 -18.48 -21.67 -2.48
C SER A 53 -18.60 -23.15 -2.09
N GLN A 54 -17.52 -23.89 -2.29
CA GLN A 54 -17.45 -25.30 -1.87
C GLN A 54 -17.06 -25.47 -0.39
N TYR A 55 -16.90 -24.39 0.37
CA TYR A 55 -16.53 -24.45 1.77
C TYR A 55 -17.70 -24.90 2.64
N GLN A 56 -17.42 -25.80 3.58
CA GLN A 56 -18.39 -26.06 4.64
C GLN A 56 -18.33 -24.95 5.68
N ARG A 57 -19.48 -24.54 6.22
CA ARG A 57 -19.54 -23.54 7.29
C ARG A 57 -18.63 -23.89 8.48
N SER A 58 -18.60 -25.16 8.88
CA SER A 58 -17.74 -25.65 9.98
C SER A 58 -16.26 -25.48 9.69
N GLU A 59 -15.85 -25.69 8.43
CA GLU A 59 -14.47 -25.50 7.99
C GLU A 59 -14.05 -24.03 8.08
N ILE A 60 -14.89 -23.11 7.57
CA ILE A 60 -14.62 -21.66 7.65
C ILE A 60 -14.51 -21.21 9.10
N LEU A 61 -15.45 -21.64 9.95
CA LEU A 61 -15.42 -21.31 11.37
C LEU A 61 -14.19 -21.87 12.07
N ASN A 62 -13.73 -23.08 11.73
CA ASN A 62 -12.52 -23.64 12.32
C ASN A 62 -11.28 -22.80 11.98
N VAL A 63 -11.14 -22.37 10.73
CA VAL A 63 -10.05 -21.48 10.29
C VAL A 63 -10.15 -20.11 10.96
N LEU A 64 -11.34 -19.50 11.01
CA LEU A 64 -11.47 -18.20 11.67
C LEU A 64 -11.22 -18.30 13.18
N ASN A 65 -11.55 -19.43 13.80
CA ASN A 65 -11.27 -19.68 15.22
C ASN A 65 -9.80 -19.96 15.52
N SER A 66 -8.96 -20.32 14.54
CA SER A 66 -7.50 -20.42 14.72
C SER A 66 -6.78 -19.08 14.55
N ALA A 67 -7.42 -18.10 13.88
CA ALA A 67 -6.89 -16.77 13.68
C ALA A 67 -6.78 -15.99 15.01
N ASN A 68 -5.77 -15.13 15.11
CA ASN A 68 -5.55 -14.26 16.26
C ASN A 68 -5.90 -12.81 15.92
N HIS A 69 -6.61 -12.12 16.83
CA HIS A 69 -6.79 -10.68 16.71
C HIS A 69 -5.43 -9.96 16.91
N ARG A 70 -5.02 -9.13 15.96
CA ARG A 70 -3.73 -8.43 15.97
C ARG A 70 -3.92 -6.93 16.22
N GLN A 71 -3.77 -6.47 17.46
CA GLN A 71 -3.92 -5.03 17.76
C GLN A 71 -2.97 -4.14 16.94
N ILE A 72 -1.73 -4.59 16.71
CA ILE A 72 -0.76 -3.89 15.85
C ILE A 72 -1.26 -3.63 14.42
N VAL A 73 -2.17 -4.48 13.90
CA VAL A 73 -2.78 -4.28 12.58
C VAL A 73 -3.77 -3.12 12.63
N ILE A 74 -4.61 -3.04 13.67
CA ILE A 74 -5.52 -1.91 13.91
C ILE A 74 -4.73 -0.63 14.11
N ASP A 75 -3.65 -0.67 14.89
CA ASP A 75 -2.81 0.49 15.16
C ASP A 75 -2.18 1.00 13.86
N ASN A 76 -1.61 0.10 13.03
CA ASN A 76 -0.98 0.48 11.76
C ASN A 76 -1.96 1.07 10.74
N ILE A 77 -3.18 0.53 10.62
CA ILE A 77 -4.17 1.07 9.66
C ILE A 77 -4.82 2.37 10.17
N SER A 78 -4.85 2.59 11.48
CA SER A 78 -5.48 3.77 12.09
C SER A 78 -4.52 4.94 12.28
N LYS A 79 -3.22 4.74 11.97
CA LYS A 79 -2.23 5.82 12.03
C LYS A 79 -2.67 6.98 11.13
N PRO A 80 -2.81 8.20 11.68
CA PRO A 80 -3.01 9.38 10.85
C PRO A 80 -1.80 9.54 9.93
N ALA A 81 -1.97 10.19 8.79
CA ALA A 81 -0.85 10.50 7.91
C ALA A 81 0.16 11.39 8.67
N GLU A 82 1.25 10.80 9.14
CA GLU A 82 2.36 11.48 9.80
C GLU A 82 3.11 12.31 8.75
N LYS A 83 2.57 13.48 8.39
CA LYS A 83 3.09 14.41 7.37
C LYS A 83 3.12 13.79 5.96
N THR A 84 2.45 14.45 5.00
CA THR A 84 2.64 14.11 3.59
C THR A 84 4.08 14.42 3.19
N LEU A 85 4.85 13.38 2.82
CA LEU A 85 6.22 13.55 2.35
C LEU A 85 6.24 14.41 1.07
N SER A 86 7.23 15.29 0.96
CA SER A 86 7.60 15.88 -0.32
C SER A 86 8.11 14.81 -1.28
N TRP A 87 8.10 15.09 -2.58
CA TRP A 87 8.69 14.17 -3.55
C TRP A 87 10.18 13.92 -3.29
N GLY A 88 10.94 14.94 -2.89
CA GLY A 88 12.34 14.79 -2.48
C GLY A 88 12.52 13.75 -1.35
N GLU A 89 11.76 13.90 -0.26
CA GLU A 89 11.83 12.97 0.88
C GLU A 89 11.39 11.55 0.48
N TYR A 90 10.31 11.42 -0.31
CA TYR A 90 9.80 10.12 -0.75
C TYR A 90 10.77 9.41 -1.70
N ARG A 91 11.33 10.15 -2.66
CA ARG A 91 12.28 9.64 -3.66
C ARG A 91 13.50 9.01 -3.00
N ASP A 92 14.06 9.64 -1.97
CA ASP A 92 15.28 9.15 -1.30
C ASP A 92 15.07 7.83 -0.55
N ILE A 93 13.83 7.49 -0.19
CA ILE A 93 13.48 6.18 0.39
C ILE A 93 13.57 5.05 -0.65
N PHE A 94 13.25 5.36 -1.92
CA PHE A 94 13.12 4.37 -2.99
C PHE A 94 14.32 4.32 -3.94
N LEU A 95 15.00 5.44 -4.19
CA LEU A 95 16.13 5.52 -5.10
C LEU A 95 17.48 5.43 -4.36
N ASP A 96 17.59 4.50 -3.43
CA ASP A 96 18.85 4.21 -2.74
C ASP A 96 19.75 3.27 -3.57
N LYS A 97 21.07 3.38 -3.35
CA LYS A 97 22.08 2.60 -4.09
C LYS A 97 21.86 1.09 -3.95
N ALA A 98 21.50 0.62 -2.76
CA ALA A 98 21.33 -0.82 -2.52
C ALA A 98 20.12 -1.36 -3.30
N ARG A 99 19.03 -0.61 -3.42
CA ARG A 99 17.89 -1.00 -4.26
C ARG A 99 18.28 -1.02 -5.73
N LEU A 100 19.01 0.00 -6.21
CA LEU A 100 19.49 0.02 -7.59
C LEU A 100 20.39 -1.20 -7.92
N ASP A 101 21.39 -1.46 -7.08
CA ASP A 101 22.33 -2.58 -7.29
C ASP A 101 21.61 -3.94 -7.26
N ASN A 102 20.71 -4.15 -6.29
CA ASN A 102 19.95 -5.40 -6.20
C ASN A 102 18.94 -5.56 -7.34
N GLY A 103 18.37 -4.46 -7.86
CA GLY A 103 17.48 -4.50 -9.02
C GLY A 103 18.20 -4.95 -10.28
N LYS A 104 19.46 -4.53 -10.48
CA LYS A 104 20.29 -5.01 -11.59
C LYS A 104 20.58 -6.51 -11.47
N ILE A 105 20.85 -7.00 -10.26
CA ILE A 105 21.04 -8.43 -10.01
C ILE A 105 19.73 -9.17 -10.32
N PHE A 106 18.60 -8.69 -9.81
CA PHE A 106 17.28 -9.28 -10.09
C PHE A 106 16.97 -9.33 -11.59
N MET A 107 17.28 -8.26 -12.34
CA MET A 107 17.10 -8.24 -13.79
C MET A 107 17.98 -9.25 -14.51
N LYS A 108 19.25 -9.38 -14.09
CA LYS A 108 20.18 -10.35 -14.67
C LYS A 108 19.72 -11.78 -14.41
N ASP A 109 19.36 -12.08 -13.17
CA ASP A 109 19.00 -13.43 -12.74
C ASP A 109 17.67 -13.89 -13.38
N ASN A 110 16.75 -12.96 -13.64
CA ASN A 110 15.42 -13.25 -14.19
C ASN A 110 15.22 -12.70 -15.61
N HIS A 111 16.30 -12.53 -16.38
CA HIS A 111 16.24 -11.86 -17.69
C HIS A 111 15.31 -12.56 -18.69
N LEU A 112 15.17 -13.90 -18.63
CA LEU A 112 14.28 -14.66 -19.52
C LEU A 112 12.81 -14.33 -19.25
N ASP A 113 12.39 -14.35 -17.98
CA ASP A 113 11.00 -14.05 -17.61
C ASP A 113 10.65 -12.59 -17.87
N LEU A 114 11.56 -11.67 -17.57
CA LEU A 114 11.38 -10.25 -17.88
C LEU A 114 11.27 -10.00 -19.38
N ALA A 115 12.10 -10.66 -20.20
CA ALA A 115 12.01 -10.58 -21.65
C ALA A 115 10.69 -11.16 -22.17
N ARG A 116 10.20 -12.25 -21.56
CA ARG A 116 8.91 -12.84 -21.91
C ARG A 116 7.76 -11.92 -21.55
N VAL A 117 7.76 -11.28 -20.37
CA VAL A 117 6.76 -10.25 -20.01
C VAL A 117 6.77 -9.10 -21.01
N GLU A 118 7.94 -8.64 -21.42
CA GLU A 118 8.02 -7.58 -22.42
C GLU A 118 7.48 -8.06 -23.78
N ALA A 119 7.77 -9.28 -24.19
CA ALA A 119 7.30 -9.86 -25.44
C ALA A 119 5.77 -10.04 -25.44
N GLU A 120 5.21 -10.64 -24.39
CA GLU A 120 3.79 -11.00 -24.30
C GLU A 120 2.92 -9.79 -23.91
N PHE A 121 3.25 -9.13 -22.79
CA PHE A 121 2.43 -8.08 -22.20
C PHE A 121 2.82 -6.66 -22.63
N GLY A 122 4.02 -6.49 -23.19
CA GLY A 122 4.50 -5.16 -23.63
C GLY A 122 4.90 -4.24 -22.49
N ILE A 123 5.11 -4.80 -21.30
CA ILE A 123 5.61 -4.10 -20.12
C ILE A 123 7.14 -4.15 -20.13
N PRO A 124 7.84 -3.01 -20.07
CA PRO A 124 9.30 -3.01 -20.00
C PRO A 124 9.81 -3.76 -18.76
N ALA A 125 10.89 -4.53 -18.93
CA ALA A 125 11.55 -5.26 -17.85
C ALA A 125 11.88 -4.37 -16.63
N GLU A 126 12.29 -3.11 -16.88
CA GLU A 126 12.64 -2.17 -15.82
C GLU A 126 11.43 -1.72 -15.00
N ILE A 127 10.23 -1.67 -15.60
CA ILE A 127 9.00 -1.28 -14.89
C ILE A 127 8.59 -2.40 -13.93
N VAL A 128 8.57 -3.65 -14.40
CA VAL A 128 8.28 -4.81 -13.55
C VAL A 128 9.27 -4.91 -12.39
N THR A 129 10.56 -4.78 -12.71
CA THR A 129 11.63 -4.76 -11.71
C THR A 129 11.47 -3.62 -10.71
N ALA A 130 11.14 -2.41 -11.18
CA ALA A 130 10.95 -1.26 -10.31
C ALA A 130 9.77 -1.45 -9.34
N ILE A 131 8.64 -1.99 -9.80
CA ILE A 131 7.50 -2.32 -8.93
C ILE A 131 7.93 -3.29 -7.85
N ILE A 132 8.50 -4.45 -8.22
CA ILE A 132 8.94 -5.47 -7.25
C ILE A 132 9.98 -4.89 -6.26
N GLY A 133 10.86 -4.01 -6.73
CA GLY A 133 11.86 -3.33 -5.89
C GLY A 133 11.25 -2.33 -4.91
N VAL A 134 10.24 -1.58 -5.34
CA VAL A 134 9.49 -0.62 -4.50
C VAL A 134 8.66 -1.37 -3.46
N GLU A 135 7.94 -2.42 -3.87
CA GLU A 135 7.04 -3.19 -3.00
C GLU A 135 7.80 -3.96 -1.92
N THR A 136 8.84 -4.72 -2.29
CA THR A 136 9.42 -5.72 -1.37
C THR A 136 10.94 -5.77 -1.36
N ARG A 137 11.62 -4.84 -2.04
CA ARG A 137 13.06 -4.93 -2.29
C ARG A 137 13.45 -6.30 -2.87
N TYR A 138 12.73 -6.73 -3.91
CA TYR A 138 13.01 -7.98 -4.62
C TYR A 138 12.83 -9.22 -3.74
N GLY A 139 11.71 -9.26 -3.00
CA GLY A 139 11.35 -10.37 -2.11
C GLY A 139 12.02 -10.33 -0.72
N LYS A 140 12.93 -9.39 -0.45
CA LYS A 140 13.62 -9.31 0.86
C LYS A 140 12.70 -8.86 2.00
N ILE A 141 11.65 -8.08 1.70
CA ILE A 141 10.71 -7.54 2.68
C ILE A 141 9.28 -7.72 2.15
N MET A 142 8.73 -8.94 2.29
CA MET A 142 7.36 -9.26 1.85
C MET A 142 6.31 -9.09 2.96
N GLY A 143 6.76 -8.73 4.17
CA GLY A 143 5.94 -8.68 5.37
C GLY A 143 5.97 -9.98 6.17
N SER A 144 5.65 -9.89 7.45
CA SER A 144 5.77 -10.98 8.41
C SER A 144 4.46 -11.25 9.17
N HIS A 145 3.37 -10.57 8.80
CA HIS A 145 2.07 -10.76 9.43
C HIS A 145 1.41 -12.00 8.82
N PRO A 146 0.80 -12.90 9.62
CA PRO A 146 -0.08 -13.92 9.07
C PRO A 146 -1.24 -13.26 8.32
N VAL A 147 -1.44 -13.62 7.06
CA VAL A 147 -2.42 -12.95 6.19
C VAL A 147 -3.83 -13.17 6.72
N LEU A 148 -4.13 -14.38 7.20
CA LEU A 148 -5.40 -14.72 7.84
C LEU A 148 -5.67 -13.81 9.04
N ASP A 149 -4.74 -13.71 9.98
CA ASP A 149 -4.87 -12.85 11.17
C ASP A 149 -5.11 -11.39 10.79
N SER A 150 -4.34 -10.88 9.82
CA SER A 150 -4.46 -9.51 9.34
C SER A 150 -5.82 -9.22 8.74
N LEU A 151 -6.28 -10.04 7.79
CA LEU A 151 -7.56 -9.82 7.12
C LEU A 151 -8.75 -10.08 8.05
N ALA A 152 -8.71 -11.11 8.90
CA ALA A 152 -9.75 -11.35 9.89
C ALA A 152 -9.85 -10.19 10.90
N THR A 153 -8.71 -9.71 11.41
CA THR A 153 -8.67 -8.55 12.31
C THR A 153 -9.32 -7.33 11.65
N LEU A 154 -8.97 -7.01 10.40
CA LEU A 154 -9.52 -5.85 9.71
C LEU A 154 -10.98 -6.02 9.29
N ALA A 155 -11.38 -7.24 8.91
CA ALA A 155 -12.75 -7.57 8.51
C ALA A 155 -13.75 -7.39 9.66
N PHE A 156 -13.38 -7.75 10.89
CA PHE A 156 -14.31 -7.80 12.02
C PHE A 156 -14.04 -6.74 13.11
N TYR A 157 -12.86 -6.11 13.12
CA TYR A 157 -12.49 -5.13 14.16
C TYR A 157 -12.04 -3.76 13.62
N TYR A 158 -12.14 -3.52 12.30
CA TYR A 158 -11.89 -2.22 11.70
C TYR A 158 -13.11 -1.70 10.91
N PRO A 159 -14.11 -1.09 11.59
CA PRO A 159 -15.36 -0.64 10.96
C PRO A 159 -15.22 0.23 9.70
N PRO A 160 -14.25 1.17 9.57
CA PRO A 160 -14.18 2.06 8.42
C PRO A 160 -14.05 1.36 7.07
N ARG A 161 -13.48 0.14 7.02
CA ARG A 161 -13.28 -0.63 5.79
C ARG A 161 -13.62 -2.12 5.94
N SER A 162 -14.44 -2.48 6.93
CA SER A 162 -14.76 -3.88 7.25
C SER A 162 -15.29 -4.65 6.04
N SER A 163 -16.21 -4.07 5.25
CA SER A 163 -16.76 -4.72 4.05
C SER A 163 -15.68 -5.04 3.00
N PHE A 164 -14.73 -4.15 2.78
CA PHE A 164 -13.62 -4.40 1.85
C PHE A 164 -12.76 -5.57 2.33
N PHE A 165 -12.39 -5.59 3.61
CA PHE A 165 -11.55 -6.66 4.16
C PHE A 165 -12.28 -7.99 4.30
N LYS A 166 -13.61 -8.00 4.46
CA LYS A 166 -14.41 -9.23 4.35
C LYS A 166 -14.36 -9.80 2.94
N GLU A 167 -14.44 -8.98 1.90
CA GLU A 167 -14.27 -9.45 0.53
C GLU A 167 -12.86 -10.01 0.32
N GLU A 168 -11.80 -9.30 0.74
CA GLU A 168 -10.44 -9.84 0.64
C GLU A 168 -10.23 -11.13 1.44
N LEU A 169 -10.84 -11.25 2.62
CA LEU A 169 -10.82 -12.48 3.41
C LEU A 169 -11.54 -13.63 2.68
N LYS A 170 -12.68 -13.36 2.03
CA LYS A 170 -13.39 -14.32 1.17
C LYS A 170 -12.49 -14.79 0.03
N GLU A 171 -11.83 -13.86 -0.64
CA GLU A 171 -10.90 -14.15 -1.73
C GLU A 171 -9.67 -14.93 -1.24
N LEU A 172 -9.21 -14.73 0.00
CA LEU A 172 -8.15 -15.53 0.63
C LEU A 172 -8.55 -17.01 0.77
N PHE A 173 -9.77 -17.27 1.25
CA PHE A 173 -10.30 -18.65 1.31
C PHE A 173 -10.33 -19.27 -0.09
N LEU A 174 -10.92 -18.56 -1.05
CA LEU A 174 -11.02 -19.11 -2.42
C LEU A 174 -9.64 -19.40 -3.04
N MET A 175 -8.69 -18.47 -2.94
CA MET A 175 -7.35 -18.67 -3.54
C MET A 175 -6.59 -19.79 -2.87
N THR A 176 -6.70 -19.95 -1.54
CA THR A 176 -5.93 -20.97 -0.83
C THR A 176 -6.41 -22.37 -1.18
N ARG A 177 -7.71 -22.54 -1.46
CA ARG A 177 -8.23 -23.79 -2.00
C ARG A 177 -7.85 -24.03 -3.46
N GLU A 178 -7.95 -23.01 -4.30
CA GLU A 178 -7.60 -23.09 -5.73
C GLU A 178 -6.14 -23.52 -5.92
N GLU A 179 -5.24 -22.98 -5.11
CA GLU A 179 -3.80 -23.23 -5.17
C GLU A 179 -3.31 -24.31 -4.20
N ASN A 180 -4.22 -25.00 -3.50
CA ASN A 180 -3.89 -25.98 -2.46
C ASN A 180 -2.87 -25.47 -1.41
N LEU A 181 -2.97 -24.19 -1.05
CA LEU A 181 -2.14 -23.53 -0.05
C LEU A 181 -2.72 -23.70 1.35
N LYS A 182 -1.85 -23.79 2.34
CA LYS A 182 -2.24 -23.74 3.74
C LYS A 182 -2.44 -22.29 4.15
N ILE A 183 -3.71 -21.90 4.36
CA ILE A 183 -4.09 -20.53 4.69
C ILE A 183 -3.36 -19.97 5.93
N ASP A 184 -3.05 -20.83 6.91
CA ASP A 184 -2.37 -20.47 8.15
C ASP A 184 -0.86 -20.16 7.96
N ASP A 185 -0.26 -20.66 6.87
CA ASP A 185 1.17 -20.50 6.60
C ASP A 185 1.48 -19.20 5.83
N LEU A 186 0.45 -18.55 5.25
CA LEU A 186 0.63 -17.38 4.41
C LEU A 186 1.02 -16.15 5.21
N LYS A 187 2.10 -15.48 4.77
CA LYS A 187 2.60 -14.22 5.34
C LYS A 187 2.54 -13.07 4.33
N GLY A 188 2.35 -11.88 4.87
CA GLY A 188 2.26 -10.66 4.09
C GLY A 188 2.34 -9.39 4.93
N SER A 189 1.89 -8.28 4.35
CA SER A 189 1.76 -7.00 5.03
C SER A 189 0.65 -7.03 6.08
N TYR A 190 0.65 -6.01 6.95
CA TYR A 190 -0.41 -5.86 7.96
C TYR A 190 -1.82 -5.76 7.34
N ALA A 191 -1.94 -5.33 6.08
CA ALA A 191 -3.19 -5.20 5.35
C ALA A 191 -3.52 -6.41 4.45
N GLY A 192 -2.74 -7.50 4.54
CA GLY A 192 -2.96 -8.73 3.78
C GLY A 192 -2.44 -8.71 2.34
N ALA A 193 -1.53 -7.80 2.00
CA ALA A 193 -0.83 -7.83 0.72
C ALA A 193 0.31 -8.87 0.76
N MET A 194 0.50 -9.61 -0.33
CA MET A 194 1.25 -10.88 -0.33
C MET A 194 2.33 -10.93 -1.40
N GLY A 195 3.40 -11.68 -1.13
CA GLY A 195 4.45 -11.99 -2.09
C GLY A 195 5.27 -10.79 -2.53
N MET A 196 6.14 -11.00 -3.54
CA MET A 196 7.08 -9.99 -4.03
C MET A 196 6.40 -8.77 -4.65
N GLY A 197 5.20 -8.96 -5.22
CA GLY A 197 4.38 -7.90 -5.81
C GLY A 197 3.38 -7.25 -4.84
N GLN A 198 3.26 -7.72 -3.60
CA GLN A 198 2.26 -7.21 -2.63
C GLN A 198 0.82 -7.25 -3.17
N PHE A 199 0.42 -8.35 -3.81
CA PHE A 199 -0.96 -8.54 -4.24
C PHE A 199 -1.87 -8.80 -3.04
N ILE A 200 -3.02 -8.13 -2.99
CA ILE A 200 -4.14 -8.54 -2.13
C ILE A 200 -4.82 -9.79 -2.73
N PRO A 201 -5.55 -10.61 -1.93
CA PRO A 201 -6.15 -11.85 -2.42
C PRO A 201 -7.02 -11.71 -3.68
N SER A 202 -7.82 -10.66 -3.79
CA SER A 202 -8.62 -10.42 -5.00
C SER A 202 -7.77 -10.17 -6.23
N SER A 203 -6.62 -9.50 -6.07
CA SER A 203 -5.65 -9.26 -7.15
C SER A 203 -4.89 -10.53 -7.51
N PHE A 204 -4.54 -11.35 -6.52
CA PHE A 204 -4.00 -12.69 -6.76
C PHE A 204 -4.93 -13.50 -7.66
N ARG A 205 -6.18 -13.69 -7.25
CA ARG A 205 -7.10 -14.55 -7.99
C ARG A 205 -7.32 -14.08 -9.43
N ARG A 206 -7.36 -12.76 -9.65
CA ARG A 206 -7.64 -12.17 -10.96
C ARG A 206 -6.42 -12.08 -11.88
N TYR A 207 -5.25 -11.77 -11.33
CA TYR A 207 -4.10 -11.35 -12.15
C TYR A 207 -2.85 -12.21 -11.95
N ALA A 208 -2.78 -13.05 -10.90
CA ALA A 208 -1.65 -13.94 -10.75
C ALA A 208 -1.66 -14.99 -11.87
N VAL A 209 -0.48 -15.25 -12.43
CA VAL A 209 -0.24 -16.23 -13.49
C VAL A 209 0.85 -17.20 -13.04
N ASP A 210 0.67 -18.48 -13.38
CA ASP A 210 1.70 -19.50 -13.29
C ASP A 210 2.60 -19.29 -14.51
N PHE A 211 3.73 -18.64 -14.27
CA PHE A 211 4.57 -18.14 -15.34
C PHE A 211 5.66 -19.15 -15.67
N ASP A 212 6.20 -19.90 -14.72
CA ASP A 212 7.13 -21.00 -15.02
C ASP A 212 6.46 -22.30 -15.47
N LEU A 213 5.13 -22.36 -15.47
CA LEU A 213 4.29 -23.48 -15.94
C LEU A 213 4.45 -24.74 -15.07
N ASP A 214 4.72 -24.56 -13.77
CA ASP A 214 4.85 -25.66 -12.81
C ASP A 214 3.50 -26.16 -12.25
N GLY A 215 2.41 -25.45 -12.59
CA GLY A 215 1.04 -25.73 -12.17
C GLY A 215 0.56 -24.95 -10.96
N ASN A 216 1.38 -24.08 -10.37
CA ASN A 216 1.03 -23.31 -9.17
C ASN A 216 1.37 -21.82 -9.34
N ARG A 217 0.61 -20.94 -8.70
CA ARG A 217 0.91 -19.50 -8.66
C ARG A 217 1.60 -19.13 -7.34
N ASN A 218 2.93 -19.17 -7.29
CA ASN A 218 3.71 -18.91 -6.08
C ASN A 218 4.39 -17.53 -6.09
N LEU A 219 3.69 -16.50 -5.59
CA LEU A 219 4.21 -15.13 -5.53
C LEU A 219 5.25 -14.88 -4.42
N TRP A 220 5.59 -15.86 -3.60
CA TRP A 220 6.51 -15.68 -2.47
C TRP A 220 7.91 -16.16 -2.78
N GLU A 221 8.02 -17.37 -3.34
CA GLU A 221 9.30 -18.05 -3.51
C GLU A 221 9.74 -18.12 -4.98
N GLN A 222 8.82 -17.96 -5.92
CA GLN A 222 9.12 -17.98 -7.36
C GLN A 222 9.11 -16.56 -7.95
N PRO A 223 10.29 -16.01 -8.29
CA PRO A 223 10.37 -14.74 -9.00
C PRO A 223 9.63 -14.77 -10.34
N SER A 224 9.63 -15.90 -11.05
CA SER A 224 8.95 -16.06 -12.35
C SER A 224 7.48 -15.68 -12.27
N ASP A 225 6.72 -16.29 -11.35
CA ASP A 225 5.30 -15.98 -11.16
C ASP A 225 5.06 -14.55 -10.72
N SER A 226 5.93 -14.01 -9.86
CA SER A 226 5.84 -12.60 -9.45
C SER A 226 6.04 -11.65 -10.62
N ILE A 227 7.03 -11.92 -11.48
CA ILE A 227 7.33 -11.14 -12.67
C ILE A 227 6.16 -11.21 -13.66
N GLY A 228 5.70 -12.43 -13.97
CA GLY A 228 4.57 -12.66 -14.86
C GLY A 228 3.30 -11.99 -14.35
N SER A 229 3.01 -12.11 -13.06
CA SER A 229 1.80 -11.56 -12.42
C SER A 229 1.79 -10.04 -12.39
N VAL A 230 2.93 -9.40 -12.08
CA VAL A 230 3.06 -7.93 -12.17
C VAL A 230 2.88 -7.46 -13.62
N GLY A 231 3.47 -8.18 -14.58
CA GLY A 231 3.30 -7.91 -16.01
C GLY A 231 1.84 -8.00 -16.44
N ASN A 232 1.17 -9.11 -16.10
CA ASN A 232 -0.23 -9.36 -16.40
C ASN A 232 -1.16 -8.33 -15.74
N TYR A 233 -0.89 -7.94 -14.49
CA TYR A 233 -1.65 -6.88 -13.81
C TYR A 233 -1.62 -5.58 -14.59
N LEU A 234 -0.45 -5.10 -15.00
CA LEU A 234 -0.35 -3.85 -15.76
C LEU A 234 -1.02 -3.97 -17.13
N TYR A 235 -0.88 -5.12 -17.79
CA TYR A 235 -1.53 -5.41 -19.07
C TYR A 235 -3.06 -5.35 -18.97
N GLU A 236 -3.65 -6.07 -18.02
CA GLU A 236 -5.10 -6.10 -17.78
C GLU A 236 -5.66 -4.72 -17.36
N HIS A 237 -4.83 -3.88 -16.73
CA HIS A 237 -5.19 -2.49 -16.42
C HIS A 237 -4.95 -1.52 -17.59
N GLY A 238 -4.61 -2.03 -18.76
CA GLY A 238 -4.58 -1.28 -20.01
C GLY A 238 -3.25 -0.60 -20.31
N TRP A 239 -2.13 -1.12 -19.83
CA TRP A 239 -0.80 -0.64 -20.23
C TRP A 239 -0.66 -0.63 -21.77
N ARG A 240 -0.07 0.45 -22.28
CA ARG A 240 0.16 0.63 -23.71
C ARG A 240 1.63 0.48 -24.05
N ARG A 241 1.93 -0.57 -24.82
CA ARG A 241 3.28 -0.90 -25.28
C ARG A 241 3.92 0.31 -25.97
N LYS A 242 5.18 0.61 -25.60
CA LYS A 242 6.03 1.67 -26.17
C LYS A 242 5.50 3.11 -26.01
N GLU A 243 4.39 3.34 -25.31
CA GLU A 243 3.97 4.70 -24.95
C GLU A 243 4.76 5.21 -23.73
N LEU A 244 5.05 6.51 -23.72
CA LEU A 244 5.71 7.17 -22.61
C LEU A 244 4.89 7.06 -21.32
N VAL A 245 5.58 6.95 -20.19
CA VAL A 245 4.96 6.94 -18.87
C VAL A 245 4.83 8.36 -18.34
N ALA A 246 5.95 9.08 -18.25
CA ALA A 246 5.99 10.48 -17.89
C ALA A 246 7.19 11.18 -18.56
N ILE A 247 7.15 12.51 -18.62
CA ILE A 247 8.26 13.35 -19.09
C ILE A 247 8.39 14.60 -18.23
N GLU A 248 9.61 15.03 -17.93
CA GLU A 248 9.87 16.30 -17.25
C GLU A 248 9.54 17.47 -18.20
N VAL A 249 8.86 18.49 -17.68
CA VAL A 249 8.38 19.65 -18.44
C VAL A 249 8.79 20.95 -17.76
N ASP A 250 8.74 22.04 -18.51
CA ASP A 250 8.87 23.38 -17.92
C ASP A 250 7.67 23.69 -17.00
N GLY A 251 7.94 24.21 -15.81
CA GLY A 251 6.92 24.53 -14.81
C GLY A 251 6.16 25.83 -15.09
N ASP A 252 6.73 26.72 -15.91
CA ASP A 252 6.12 28.00 -16.25
C ASP A 252 5.13 27.88 -17.43
N CYS A 253 4.96 26.68 -17.97
CA CYS A 253 4.07 26.44 -19.08
C CYS A 253 2.60 26.30 -18.64
N GLY A 254 1.68 26.60 -19.55
CA GLY A 254 0.27 26.80 -19.22
C GLY A 254 -0.54 25.57 -18.79
N ILE A 255 0.04 24.36 -18.70
CA ILE A 255 -0.70 23.13 -18.36
C ILE A 255 -1.11 23.07 -16.88
N PHE A 256 -0.33 23.66 -15.98
CA PHE A 256 -0.62 23.68 -14.54
C PHE A 256 -1.70 24.71 -14.15
N SER A 257 -2.12 25.54 -15.11
CA SER A 257 -3.16 26.56 -14.95
C SER A 257 -4.48 26.16 -15.60
N ILE A 258 -4.52 25.02 -16.30
CA ILE A 258 -5.75 24.46 -16.86
C ILE A 258 -6.35 23.58 -15.76
N GLY A 259 -7.54 23.94 -15.27
CA GLY A 259 -8.23 23.13 -14.27
C GLY A 259 -8.46 21.69 -14.76
N ASP A 260 -8.73 20.79 -13.81
CA ASP A 260 -8.69 19.32 -13.97
C ASP A 260 -9.59 18.73 -15.08
N SER A 261 -10.47 19.53 -15.71
CA SER A 261 -11.58 19.05 -16.54
C SER A 261 -11.37 19.16 -18.06
N ILE A 262 -10.22 19.64 -18.55
CA ILE A 262 -10.03 19.90 -19.99
C ILE A 262 -8.78 19.16 -20.53
N GLU A 263 -8.85 17.82 -20.56
CA GLU A 263 -7.75 16.97 -21.05
C GLU A 263 -7.23 17.37 -22.43
N SER A 264 -8.10 17.78 -23.35
CA SER A 264 -7.68 18.22 -24.70
C SER A 264 -6.89 19.52 -24.66
N ALA A 265 -7.29 20.50 -23.83
CA ALA A 265 -6.58 21.77 -23.71
C ALA A 265 -5.23 21.61 -23.02
N VAL A 266 -5.11 20.67 -22.06
CA VAL A 266 -3.83 20.32 -21.44
C VAL A 266 -2.89 19.72 -22.49
N PHE A 267 -3.40 18.80 -23.31
CA PHE A 267 -2.63 18.20 -24.40
C PHE A 267 -2.17 19.22 -25.44
N ASP A 268 -3.06 20.12 -25.89
CA ASP A 268 -2.73 21.14 -26.89
C ASP A 268 -1.57 22.04 -26.43
N LYS A 269 -1.51 22.37 -25.13
CA LYS A 269 -0.42 23.18 -24.55
C LYS A 269 0.84 22.40 -24.21
N LEU A 270 0.80 21.06 -24.19
CA LEU A 270 1.96 20.26 -23.80
C LEU A 270 3.17 20.56 -24.68
N HIS A 271 2.98 20.80 -25.98
CA HIS A 271 4.07 21.10 -26.91
C HIS A 271 4.91 22.32 -26.51
N ASP A 272 4.29 23.31 -25.84
CA ASP A 272 4.96 24.51 -25.34
C ASP A 272 5.72 24.24 -24.03
N CYS A 273 5.33 23.20 -23.30
CA CYS A 273 5.96 22.75 -22.05
C CYS A 273 7.18 21.86 -22.25
N LEU A 274 7.25 21.20 -23.40
CA LEU A 274 8.28 20.20 -23.67
C LEU A 274 9.66 20.85 -23.83
N PRO A 275 10.71 20.32 -23.19
CA PRO A 275 12.08 20.79 -23.40
C PRO A 275 12.44 20.80 -24.89
N LYS A 276 13.20 21.81 -25.35
CA LYS A 276 13.56 21.93 -26.77
C LYS A 276 14.29 20.71 -27.34
N SER A 277 14.96 19.93 -26.49
CA SER A 277 15.68 18.70 -26.82
C SER A 277 14.81 17.44 -26.85
N SER A 278 13.53 17.54 -26.49
CA SER A 278 12.63 16.37 -26.44
C SER A 278 12.29 15.86 -27.84
N ASP A 279 12.26 14.53 -27.99
CA ASP A 279 11.72 13.91 -29.19
C ASP A 279 10.19 13.99 -29.18
N ARG A 280 9.67 15.05 -29.81
CA ARG A 280 8.24 15.34 -29.89
C ARG A 280 7.45 14.29 -30.66
N LYS A 281 8.10 13.40 -31.41
CA LYS A 281 7.41 12.36 -32.22
C LYS A 281 6.81 11.24 -31.37
N ASN A 282 7.31 11.04 -30.14
CA ASN A 282 6.92 9.94 -29.26
C ASN A 282 5.98 10.37 -28.12
N ILE A 283 5.44 11.59 -28.17
CA ILE A 283 4.50 12.08 -27.14
C ILE A 283 3.12 11.45 -27.39
N PRO A 284 2.55 10.69 -26.43
CA PRO A 284 1.24 10.08 -26.58
C PRO A 284 0.16 11.12 -26.85
N SER A 285 -0.72 10.87 -27.82
CA SER A 285 -1.68 11.86 -28.31
C SER A 285 -2.90 12.11 -27.40
N ARG A 286 -2.96 11.51 -26.20
CA ARG A 286 -4.15 11.55 -25.32
C ARG A 286 -3.76 11.35 -23.84
N MET A 287 -4.54 11.97 -22.95
CA MET A 287 -4.40 11.99 -21.49
C MET A 287 -3.04 12.54 -21.01
N VAL A 288 -3.08 13.74 -20.45
CA VAL A 288 -1.91 14.39 -19.83
C VAL A 288 -2.30 14.76 -18.41
N MET A 289 -1.52 14.30 -17.44
CA MET A 289 -1.67 14.63 -16.03
C MET A 289 -0.51 15.53 -15.59
N PRO A 290 -0.77 16.83 -15.33
CA PRO A 290 0.25 17.73 -14.80
C PRO A 290 0.63 17.33 -13.37
N LEU A 291 1.91 17.10 -13.13
CA LEU A 291 2.46 16.71 -11.83
C LEU A 291 3.42 17.79 -11.33
N LYS A 292 3.07 18.41 -10.19
CA LYS A 292 3.91 19.38 -9.48
C LYS A 292 4.50 18.75 -8.23
N LEU A 293 5.77 18.38 -8.28
CA LEU A 293 6.42 17.57 -7.27
C LEU A 293 7.39 18.41 -6.43
N ALA A 294 7.14 18.51 -5.12
CA ALA A 294 7.96 19.30 -4.21
C ALA A 294 9.35 18.66 -3.97
N VAL A 295 10.41 19.44 -4.15
CA VAL A 295 11.80 19.05 -3.92
C VAL A 295 12.50 20.08 -3.02
N PRO A 296 13.66 19.78 -2.42
CA PRO A 296 14.43 20.80 -1.71
C PRO A 296 14.68 22.02 -2.60
N GLY A 297 14.25 23.20 -2.14
CA GLY A 297 14.46 24.47 -2.85
C GLY A 297 13.45 24.79 -3.96
N GLY A 298 12.39 24.00 -4.18
CA GLY A 298 11.36 24.34 -5.17
C GLY A 298 10.48 23.18 -5.61
N TYR A 299 10.17 23.15 -6.91
CA TYR A 299 9.33 22.13 -7.53
C TYR A 299 9.98 21.57 -8.80
N LYS A 300 9.69 20.30 -9.07
CA LYS A 300 9.90 19.66 -10.36
C LYS A 300 8.55 19.40 -11.01
N TYR A 301 8.49 19.55 -12.32
CA TYR A 301 7.25 19.53 -13.08
C TYR A 301 7.30 18.42 -14.11
N TRP A 302 6.26 17.61 -14.16
CA TRP A 302 6.17 16.47 -15.06
C TRP A 302 4.80 16.44 -15.74
N ALA A 303 4.76 15.85 -16.93
CA ALA A 303 3.54 15.42 -17.58
C ALA A 303 3.50 13.89 -17.50
N GLY A 304 2.57 13.34 -16.72
CA GLY A 304 2.23 11.93 -16.72
C GLY A 304 1.25 11.59 -17.84
N PHE A 305 1.36 10.40 -18.42
CA PHE A 305 0.47 9.94 -19.50
C PHE A 305 -0.38 8.75 -19.05
N TRP A 306 -1.10 8.13 -19.99
CA TRP A 306 -1.93 6.96 -19.73
C TRP A 306 -1.21 5.87 -18.90
N ASN A 307 0.01 5.49 -19.28
CA ASN A 307 0.77 4.47 -18.55
C ASN A 307 1.11 4.89 -17.10
N PHE A 308 1.26 6.19 -16.82
CA PHE A 308 1.40 6.66 -15.44
C PHE A 308 0.13 6.40 -14.64
N SER A 309 -1.04 6.64 -15.24
CA SER A 309 -2.33 6.34 -14.61
C SER A 309 -2.52 4.83 -14.34
N VAL A 310 -1.93 3.98 -15.18
CA VAL A 310 -1.91 2.51 -14.98
C VAL A 310 -1.07 2.15 -13.75
N LEU A 311 0.12 2.75 -13.57
CA LEU A 311 0.91 2.56 -12.34
C LEU A 311 0.14 2.97 -11.07
N MET A 312 -0.67 4.03 -11.16
CA MET A 312 -1.52 4.47 -10.05
C MET A 312 -2.68 3.50 -9.73
N LYS A 313 -3.00 2.56 -10.62
CA LYS A 313 -3.92 1.45 -10.30
C LYS A 313 -3.28 0.42 -9.39
N TYR A 314 -1.95 0.30 -9.41
CA TYR A 314 -1.20 -0.57 -8.51
C TYR A 314 -1.19 0.02 -7.09
N ASN A 315 -0.88 1.31 -6.99
CA ASN A 315 -0.99 2.09 -5.75
C ASN A 315 -1.41 3.53 -6.07
N ARG A 316 -2.51 3.99 -5.45
CA ARG A 316 -3.15 5.29 -5.75
C ARG A 316 -2.36 6.48 -5.18
N SER A 317 -1.15 6.70 -5.68
CA SER A 317 -0.23 7.77 -5.26
C SER A 317 0.68 8.22 -6.41
N ASP A 318 0.73 9.53 -6.66
CA ASP A 318 1.63 10.11 -7.66
C ASP A 318 3.10 9.91 -7.26
N LEU A 319 3.40 10.00 -5.97
CA LEU A 319 4.76 9.78 -5.44
C LEU A 319 5.19 8.33 -5.68
N TYR A 320 4.29 7.36 -5.46
CA TYR A 320 4.56 5.97 -5.75
C TYR A 320 4.84 5.75 -7.24
N ALA A 321 3.94 6.21 -8.12
CA ALA A 321 4.08 6.02 -9.55
C ALA A 321 5.36 6.69 -10.08
N MET A 322 5.70 7.88 -9.58
CA MET A 322 6.96 8.54 -9.94
C MET A 322 8.20 7.82 -9.40
N ALA A 323 8.13 7.18 -8.22
CA ALA A 323 9.23 6.35 -7.70
C ALA A 323 9.48 5.14 -8.60
N VAL A 324 8.42 4.46 -9.06
CA VAL A 324 8.53 3.37 -10.04
C VAL A 324 9.14 3.88 -11.35
N VAL A 325 8.65 5.00 -11.89
CA VAL A 325 9.18 5.60 -13.12
C VAL A 325 10.68 5.89 -12.99
N GLN A 326 11.09 6.68 -11.98
CA GLN A 326 12.49 7.07 -11.88
C GLN A 326 13.42 5.91 -11.52
N LEU A 327 12.96 4.94 -10.73
CA LEU A 327 13.74 3.73 -10.47
C LEU A 327 13.93 2.92 -11.76
N SER A 328 12.88 2.78 -12.58
CA SER A 328 12.97 2.09 -13.87
C SER A 328 13.96 2.77 -14.83
N GLU A 329 14.00 4.10 -14.86
CA GLU A 329 14.98 4.85 -15.65
C GLU A 329 16.41 4.69 -15.12
N ALA A 330 16.59 4.60 -13.80
CA ALA A 330 17.90 4.47 -13.18
C ALA A 330 18.58 3.14 -13.58
N PHE A 331 17.81 2.07 -13.81
CA PHE A 331 18.35 0.82 -14.34
C PHE A 331 18.97 0.97 -15.73
N LYS A 332 18.45 1.89 -16.57
CA LYS A 332 18.92 2.12 -17.95
C LYS A 332 20.19 2.96 -18.05
N LYS A 333 20.43 3.83 -17.07
CA LYS A 333 21.43 4.92 -17.15
C LYS A 333 22.84 4.55 -16.69
N SER A 334 23.08 3.34 -16.21
CA SER A 334 24.34 3.04 -15.52
C SER A 334 25.10 1.85 -16.10
N ASP A 335 25.98 2.19 -17.04
CA ASP A 335 27.28 1.57 -17.30
C ASP A 335 28.40 2.40 -16.65
#